data_AF-A0A2T4UKN0-F1
#
_entry.id   AF-A0A2T4UKN0-F1
#
_cell.length_a   1.000
_cell.length_b   1.000
_cell.length_c   1.000
_cell.angle_alpha   90.00
_cell.angle_beta   90.00
_cell.angle_gamma   90.00
#
_symmetry.space_group_name_H-M   'P 1'
#
loop_
_entity.id
_entity.type
_entity.pdbx_description
1 polymer ?
#
loop_
_entity_poly.entity_id
_entity_poly.type
_entity_poly.pdbx_seq_one_letter_code
_entity_poly.pdbx_strand_id
1 'polypeptide(L)'
;MVHDPSTPASPEGDDLAAAVNARVAAILADAEARARELQAEVEAETARRAVTVRLDAEEDATAILQEAEHEAARYLEEARRRVDRFAQGRIQRLTSIADDLAARAGELQLRLDQTLEVKAELDELVETLRSAAADAAAEAARPMPTLPGLTSDELGRAVAPRRPDPAPADAPPAAAPSPAAAAPAPSPTEPAAAPARPALRPVTATPAAPPARPLSPEAEAVRARIRDAARALPETSPTPDRAAAPERKPRPAIPVRPPLPKDDA
;
A
#
# COMPACT_ATOMS: atom_id res chain seq x y z
N MET A 1 -112.37 -26.64 -2.62
CA MET A 1 -111.11 -26.33 -1.92
C MET A 1 -110.44 -25.19 -2.69
N VAL A 2 -110.75 -23.96 -2.30
CA VAL A 2 -110.13 -22.73 -2.83
C VAL A 2 -109.95 -21.85 -1.60
N HIS A 3 -108.71 -21.60 -1.20
CA HIS A 3 -108.38 -20.64 -0.15
C HIS A 3 -108.11 -19.29 -0.82
N ASP A 4 -109.11 -18.42 -0.73
CA ASP A 4 -108.93 -16.96 -0.70
C ASP A 4 -109.04 -16.59 0.80
N PRO A 5 -108.11 -15.80 1.35
CA PRO A 5 -108.26 -14.36 1.21
C PRO A 5 -106.93 -13.62 0.92
N SER A 6 -106.94 -12.93 -0.21
CA SER A 6 -106.26 -11.65 -0.42
C SER A 6 -106.56 -10.71 0.77
N THR A 7 -105.61 -10.60 1.69
CA THR A 7 -105.63 -9.55 2.71
C THR A 7 -105.09 -8.29 2.05
N PRO A 8 -105.83 -7.17 1.99
CA PRO A 8 -105.30 -5.92 1.45
C PRO A 8 -104.13 -5.49 2.33
N ALA A 9 -102.94 -5.37 1.73
CA ALA A 9 -101.77 -4.79 2.37
C ALA A 9 -102.18 -3.43 2.96
N SER A 10 -102.00 -3.26 4.27
CA SER A 10 -102.36 -2.02 4.94
C SER A 10 -101.44 -0.90 4.45
N PRO A 11 -101.97 0.20 3.87
CA PRO A 11 -101.16 1.27 3.27
C PRO A 11 -100.20 1.95 4.27
N GLU A 12 -100.51 1.88 5.57
CA GLU A 12 -99.67 2.41 6.64
C GLU A 12 -98.32 1.69 6.80
N GLY A 13 -98.22 0.42 6.40
CA GLY A 13 -96.97 -0.35 6.46
C GLY A 13 -95.98 0.01 5.35
N ASP A 14 -96.50 0.27 4.15
CA ASP A 14 -95.71 0.62 2.97
C ASP A 14 -95.10 2.03 3.10
N ASP A 15 -95.85 2.99 3.67
CA ASP A 15 -95.36 4.34 3.94
C ASP A 15 -94.25 4.37 5.00
N LEU A 16 -94.36 3.53 6.04
CA LEU A 16 -93.31 3.40 7.05
C LEU A 16 -92.04 2.77 6.47
N ALA A 17 -92.18 1.74 5.65
CA ALA A 17 -91.05 1.11 4.96
C ALA A 17 -90.36 2.12 4.01
N ALA A 18 -91.13 2.93 3.28
CA ALA A 18 -90.60 3.99 2.43
C ALA A 18 -89.85 5.06 3.24
N ALA A 19 -90.39 5.51 4.38
CA ALA A 19 -89.75 6.48 5.26
C ALA A 19 -88.45 5.95 5.88
N VAL A 20 -88.43 4.69 6.31
CA VAL A 20 -87.22 4.03 6.82
C VAL A 20 -86.16 3.90 5.74
N ASN A 21 -86.53 3.46 4.53
CA ASN A 21 -85.61 3.34 3.41
C ASN A 21 -85.01 4.71 3.01
N ALA A 22 -85.84 5.76 2.97
CA ALA A 22 -85.37 7.13 2.72
C ALA A 22 -84.39 7.60 3.80
N ARG A 23 -84.65 7.27 5.07
CA ARG A 23 -83.76 7.60 6.18
C ARG A 23 -82.43 6.86 6.11
N VAL A 24 -82.45 5.56 5.80
CA VAL A 24 -81.24 4.76 5.62
C VAL A 24 -80.42 5.29 4.43
N ALA A 25 -81.05 5.59 3.30
CA ALA A 25 -80.38 6.17 2.14
C ALA A 25 -79.73 7.52 2.48
N ALA A 26 -80.40 8.38 3.25
CA ALA A 26 -79.85 9.64 3.70
C ALA A 26 -78.64 9.46 4.65
N ILE A 27 -78.69 8.48 5.56
CA ILE A 27 -77.57 8.17 6.47
C ILE A 27 -76.37 7.63 5.67
N LEU A 28 -76.60 6.76 4.69
CA LEU A 28 -75.53 6.22 3.84
C LEU A 28 -74.90 7.32 2.98
N ALA A 29 -75.69 8.23 2.40
CA ALA A 29 -75.18 9.35 1.63
C ALA A 29 -74.32 10.32 2.49
N ASP A 30 -74.75 10.61 3.72
CA ASP A 30 -73.96 11.41 4.69
C ASP A 30 -72.67 10.66 5.10
N ALA A 31 -72.76 9.35 5.36
CA ALA A 31 -71.59 8.53 5.68
C ALA A 31 -70.57 8.48 4.52
N GLU A 32 -71.03 8.34 3.28
CA GLU A 32 -70.18 8.39 2.10
C GLU A 32 -69.53 9.77 1.90
N ALA A 33 -70.28 10.85 2.12
CA ALA A 33 -69.73 12.21 2.03
C ALA A 33 -68.62 12.42 3.06
N ARG A 34 -68.84 12.02 4.31
CA ARG A 34 -67.83 12.09 5.38
C ARG A 34 -66.64 11.17 5.11
N ALA A 35 -66.87 9.98 4.54
CA ALA A 35 -65.78 9.09 4.17
C ALA A 35 -64.89 9.68 3.07
N ARG A 36 -65.48 10.35 2.07
CA ARG A 36 -64.73 11.07 1.02
C ARG A 36 -63.95 12.25 1.57
N GLU A 37 -64.54 13.02 2.50
CA GLU A 37 -63.88 14.13 3.16
C GLU A 37 -62.67 13.66 3.98
N LEU A 38 -62.86 12.62 4.80
CA LEU A 38 -61.78 12.02 5.59
C LEU A 38 -60.69 11.41 4.69
N GLN A 39 -61.07 10.77 3.59
CA GLN A 39 -60.11 10.26 2.61
C GLN A 39 -59.27 11.40 2.03
N ALA A 40 -59.89 12.51 1.60
CA ALA A 40 -59.18 13.66 1.06
C ALA A 40 -58.25 14.32 2.09
N GLU A 41 -58.66 14.37 3.37
CA GLU A 41 -57.82 14.88 4.45
C GLU A 41 -56.59 13.99 4.69
N VAL A 42 -56.78 12.68 4.75
CA VAL A 42 -55.69 11.70 4.90
C VAL A 42 -54.73 11.75 3.70
N GLU A 43 -55.25 11.84 2.48
CA GLU A 43 -54.42 12.00 1.27
C GLU A 43 -53.60 13.30 1.31
N ALA A 44 -54.19 14.41 1.72
CA ALA A 44 -53.48 15.68 1.87
C ALA A 44 -52.44 15.65 3.01
N GLU A 45 -52.73 14.99 4.13
CA GLU A 45 -51.79 14.84 5.23
C GLU A 45 -50.62 13.93 4.85
N THR A 46 -50.90 12.77 4.23
CA THR A 46 -49.86 11.85 3.77
C THR A 46 -48.99 12.46 2.69
N ALA A 47 -49.56 13.23 1.76
CA ALA A 47 -48.78 14.00 0.78
C ALA A 47 -47.83 15.00 1.43
N ARG A 48 -48.31 15.77 2.43
CA ARG A 48 -47.47 16.71 3.19
C ARG A 48 -46.34 15.99 3.93
N ARG A 49 -46.65 14.90 4.63
CA ARG A 49 -45.65 14.08 5.34
C ARG A 49 -44.62 13.51 4.38
N ALA A 50 -45.04 13.02 3.21
CA ALA A 50 -44.13 12.48 2.21
C ALA A 50 -43.15 13.53 1.67
N VAL A 51 -43.61 14.78 1.47
CA VAL A 51 -42.74 15.90 1.07
C VAL A 51 -41.73 16.21 2.17
N THR A 52 -42.16 16.30 3.43
CA THR A 52 -41.25 16.55 4.56
C THR A 52 -40.18 15.48 4.67
N VAL A 53 -40.57 14.19 4.67
CA VAL A 53 -39.61 13.07 4.73
C VAL A 53 -38.62 13.11 3.57
N ARG A 54 -39.06 13.52 2.37
CA ARG A 54 -38.16 13.64 1.21
C ARG A 54 -37.15 14.76 1.40
N LEU A 55 -37.56 15.92 1.90
CA LEU A 55 -36.67 17.04 2.15
C LEU A 55 -35.66 16.70 3.25
N ASP A 56 -36.11 16.11 4.36
CA ASP A 56 -35.23 15.67 5.45
C ASP A 56 -34.18 14.66 4.92
N ALA A 57 -34.60 13.71 4.09
CA ALA A 57 -33.70 12.73 3.48
C ALA A 57 -32.70 13.36 2.47
N GLU A 58 -33.12 14.40 1.74
CA GLU A 58 -32.24 15.16 0.84
C GLU A 58 -31.19 15.94 1.66
N GLU A 59 -31.60 16.59 2.76
CA GLU A 59 -30.70 17.30 3.68
C GLU A 59 -29.68 16.33 4.30
N ASP A 60 -30.12 15.21 4.85
CA ASP A 60 -29.25 14.17 5.41
C ASP A 60 -28.26 13.64 4.37
N ALA A 61 -28.72 13.38 3.14
CA ALA A 61 -27.84 12.92 2.06
C ALA A 61 -26.76 13.96 1.75
N THR A 62 -27.10 15.25 1.71
CA THR A 62 -26.10 16.31 1.49
C THR A 62 -25.10 16.42 2.63
N ALA A 63 -25.55 16.27 3.88
CA ALA A 63 -24.66 16.28 5.05
C ALA A 63 -23.66 15.11 5.01
N ILE A 64 -24.13 13.90 4.69
CA ILE A 64 -23.29 12.71 4.55
C ILE A 64 -22.25 12.89 3.43
N LEU A 65 -22.65 13.47 2.29
CA LEU A 65 -21.74 13.73 1.19
C LEU A 65 -20.63 14.72 1.59
N GLN A 66 -20.99 15.81 2.26
CA GLN A 66 -20.01 16.80 2.74
C GLN A 66 -19.05 16.20 3.76
N GLU A 67 -19.54 15.41 4.71
CA GLU A 67 -18.70 14.71 5.67
C GLU A 67 -17.73 13.74 4.99
N ALA A 68 -18.21 12.95 4.02
CA ALA A 68 -17.38 12.04 3.24
C ALA A 68 -16.30 12.76 2.42
N GLU A 69 -16.62 13.91 1.81
CA GLU A 69 -15.67 14.74 1.10
C GLU A 69 -14.58 15.30 2.03
N HIS A 70 -14.97 15.76 3.22
CA HIS A 70 -14.02 16.22 4.23
C HIS A 70 -13.11 15.10 4.75
N GLU A 71 -13.67 13.91 5.01
CA GLU A 71 -12.87 12.74 5.40
C GLU A 71 -11.88 12.34 4.30
N ALA A 72 -12.33 12.32 3.04
CA ALA A 72 -11.48 12.01 1.90
C ALA A 72 -10.34 13.03 1.73
N ALA A 73 -10.65 14.33 1.84
CA ALA A 73 -9.65 15.39 1.77
C ALA A 73 -8.59 15.25 2.88
N ARG A 74 -9.03 15.01 4.13
CA ARG A 74 -8.13 14.75 5.26
C ARG A 74 -7.23 13.55 5.02
N TYR A 75 -7.79 12.45 4.51
CA TYR A 75 -7.02 11.26 4.20
C TYR A 75 -5.95 11.50 3.13
N LEU A 76 -6.29 12.25 2.07
CA LEU A 76 -5.34 12.60 1.02
C LEU A 76 -4.21 13.50 1.54
N GLU A 77 -4.52 14.49 2.39
CA GLU A 77 -3.51 15.33 3.02
C GLU A 77 -2.57 14.52 3.92
N GLU A 78 -3.11 13.60 4.73
CA GLU A 78 -2.31 12.75 5.59
C GLU A 78 -1.41 11.81 4.77
N ALA A 79 -1.94 11.21 3.71
CA ALA A 79 -1.19 10.37 2.80
C ALA A 79 -0.03 11.15 2.15
N ARG A 80 -0.28 12.40 1.72
CA ARG A 80 0.75 13.28 1.18
C ARG A 80 1.85 13.56 2.20
N ARG A 81 1.49 13.94 3.43
CA ARG A 81 2.45 14.18 4.52
C ARG A 81 3.31 12.94 4.83
N ARG A 82 2.72 11.74 4.75
CA ARG A 82 3.46 10.47 4.94
C ARG A 82 4.45 10.21 3.81
N VAL A 83 4.06 10.44 2.56
CA VAL A 83 4.94 10.32 1.40
C VAL A 83 6.09 11.32 1.46
N ASP A 84 5.79 12.58 1.79
CA ASP A 84 6.81 13.64 1.90
C ASP A 84 7.83 13.32 3.00
N ARG A 85 7.36 12.86 4.17
CA ARG A 85 8.26 12.43 5.27
C ARG A 85 9.14 11.26 4.86
N PHE A 86 8.57 10.29 4.13
CA PHE A 86 9.34 9.14 3.62
C PHE A 86 10.40 9.58 2.60
N ALA A 87 10.03 10.46 1.66
CA ALA A 87 10.94 11.01 0.66
C ALA A 87 12.09 11.79 1.32
N GLN A 88 11.78 12.66 2.28
CA GLN A 88 12.78 13.42 3.04
C GLN A 88 13.75 12.49 3.79
N GLY A 89 13.23 11.47 4.48
CA GLY A 89 14.06 10.48 5.17
C GLY A 89 14.94 9.67 4.21
N ARG A 90 14.48 9.40 2.98
CA ARG A 90 15.28 8.73 1.96
C ARG A 90 16.40 9.64 1.42
N ILE A 91 16.10 10.91 1.16
CA ILE A 91 17.09 11.90 0.72
C ILE A 91 18.21 12.01 1.77
N GLN A 92 17.85 12.18 3.05
CA GLN A 92 18.83 12.26 4.14
C GLN A 92 19.75 11.04 4.21
N ARG A 93 19.19 9.82 4.08
CA ARG A 93 19.99 8.59 4.06
C ARG A 93 20.93 8.53 2.85
N LEU A 94 20.46 8.92 1.67
CA LEU A 94 21.29 8.92 0.46
C LEU A 94 22.42 9.95 0.56
N THR A 95 22.15 11.14 1.10
CA THR A 95 23.17 12.16 1.36
C THR A 95 24.21 11.63 2.35
N SER A 96 23.78 11.06 3.49
CA SER A 96 24.70 10.45 4.46
C SER A 96 25.57 9.35 3.85
N ILE A 97 25.00 8.46 3.02
CA ILE A 97 25.78 7.42 2.32
C ILE A 97 26.77 8.05 1.32
N ALA A 98 26.38 9.11 0.63
CA ALA A 98 27.25 9.81 -0.30
C ALA A 98 28.43 10.49 0.42
N ASP A 99 28.17 11.11 1.57
CA ASP A 99 29.19 11.73 2.42
C ASP A 99 30.17 10.68 2.97
N ASP A 100 29.65 9.54 3.47
CA ASP A 100 30.47 8.42 3.93
C ASP A 100 31.35 7.84 2.80
N LEU A 101 30.80 7.73 1.59
CA LEU A 101 31.55 7.27 0.42
C LEU A 101 32.64 8.26 0.02
N ALA A 102 32.34 9.57 0.04
CA ALA A 102 33.30 10.62 -0.24
C ALA A 102 34.45 10.62 0.78
N ALA A 103 34.14 10.46 2.07
CA ALA A 103 35.14 10.33 3.13
C ALA A 103 36.06 9.13 2.89
N ARG A 104 35.50 7.95 2.61
CA ARG A 104 36.28 6.73 2.32
C ARG A 104 37.13 6.86 1.05
N ALA A 105 36.63 7.54 0.02
CA ALA A 105 37.40 7.81 -1.19
C ALA A 105 38.60 8.74 -0.89
N GLY A 106 38.40 9.75 -0.05
CA GLY A 106 39.48 10.62 0.43
C GLY A 106 40.54 9.87 1.25
N GLU A 107 40.11 8.98 2.16
CA GLU A 107 41.03 8.13 2.91
C GLU A 107 41.83 7.18 2.00
N LEU A 108 41.18 6.60 0.99
CA LEU A 108 41.84 5.73 0.02
C LEU A 108 42.88 6.51 -0.80
N GLN A 109 42.53 7.72 -1.24
CA GLN A 109 43.47 8.59 -1.96
C GLN A 109 44.71 8.88 -1.11
N LEU A 110 44.52 9.24 0.17
CA LEU A 110 45.62 9.51 1.09
C LEU A 110 46.54 8.28 1.25
N ARG A 111 45.98 7.07 1.35
CA ARG A 111 46.77 5.83 1.43
C ARG A 111 47.54 5.53 0.16
N LEU A 112 46.96 5.83 -1.00
CA LEU A 112 47.65 5.68 -2.29
C LEU A 112 48.82 6.65 -2.40
N ASP A 113 48.62 7.91 -2.01
CA ASP A 113 49.68 8.92 -1.99
C ASP A 113 50.84 8.49 -1.08
N GLN A 114 50.54 7.99 0.13
CA GLN A 114 51.54 7.41 1.05
C GLN A 114 52.28 6.21 0.44
N THR A 115 51.58 5.36 -0.30
CA THR A 115 52.21 4.19 -0.95
C THR A 115 53.15 4.63 -2.07
N LEU A 116 52.80 5.70 -2.80
CA LEU A 116 53.67 6.28 -3.83
C LEU A 116 54.93 6.91 -3.21
N GLU A 117 54.80 7.57 -2.06
CA GLU A 117 55.95 8.09 -1.29
C GLU A 117 56.90 6.96 -0.87
N VAL A 118 56.37 5.90 -0.23
CA VAL A 118 57.17 4.73 0.19
C VAL A 118 57.87 4.07 -1.01
N LYS A 119 57.20 4.00 -2.17
CA LYS A 119 57.84 3.48 -3.39
C LYS A 119 59.01 4.36 -3.82
N ALA A 120 58.85 5.69 -3.79
CA ALA A 120 59.93 6.62 -4.16
C ALA A 120 61.15 6.48 -3.23
N GLU A 121 60.93 6.33 -1.91
CA GLU A 121 62.00 6.08 -0.93
C GLU A 121 62.74 4.75 -1.20
N LEU A 122 62.00 3.70 -1.57
CA LEU A 122 62.60 2.41 -1.95
C LEU A 122 63.43 2.51 -3.24
N ASP A 123 62.94 3.24 -4.23
CA ASP A 123 63.67 3.48 -5.49
C ASP A 123 64.98 4.26 -5.21
N GLU A 124 64.97 5.24 -4.30
CA GLU A 124 66.17 5.95 -3.84
C GLU A 124 67.14 5.03 -3.08
N LEU A 125 66.65 4.17 -2.19
CA LEU A 125 67.46 3.18 -1.49
C LEU A 125 68.15 2.21 -2.48
N VAL A 126 67.43 1.73 -3.49
CA VAL A 126 68.01 0.87 -4.52
C VAL A 126 69.13 1.59 -5.28
N GLU A 127 68.97 2.88 -5.58
CA GLU A 127 70.01 3.67 -6.26
C GLU A 127 71.24 3.87 -5.38
N THR A 128 71.05 4.19 -4.09
CA THR A 128 72.18 4.32 -3.14
C THR A 128 72.94 3.01 -2.96
N LEU A 129 72.24 1.87 -2.88
CA LEU A 129 72.86 0.55 -2.84
C LEU A 129 73.63 0.24 -4.12
N ARG A 130 73.13 0.64 -5.29
CA ARG A 130 73.84 0.50 -6.57
C ARG A 130 75.11 1.34 -6.60
N SER A 131 75.06 2.59 -6.12
CA SER A 131 76.23 3.46 -6.00
C SER A 131 77.27 2.87 -5.05
N ALA A 132 76.84 2.45 -3.85
CA ALA A 132 77.74 1.84 -2.87
C ALA A 132 78.38 0.54 -3.38
N ALA A 133 77.63 -0.28 -4.13
CA ALA A 133 78.17 -1.47 -4.77
C ALA A 133 79.21 -1.12 -5.85
N ALA A 134 78.99 -0.05 -6.62
CA ALA A 134 79.95 0.44 -7.60
C ALA A 134 81.23 0.98 -6.93
N ASP A 135 81.10 1.72 -5.84
CA ASP A 135 82.23 2.24 -5.06
C ASP A 135 83.04 1.10 -4.43
N ALA A 136 82.35 0.10 -3.85
CA ALA A 136 82.99 -1.09 -3.29
C ALA A 136 83.73 -1.90 -4.37
N ALA A 137 83.12 -2.05 -5.56
CA ALA A 137 83.77 -2.70 -6.70
C ALA A 137 85.00 -1.90 -7.19
N ALA A 138 84.92 -0.58 -7.21
CA ALA A 138 86.03 0.30 -7.57
C ALA A 138 87.18 0.22 -6.55
N GLU A 139 86.88 0.18 -5.25
CA GLU A 139 87.87 0.00 -4.19
C GLU A 139 88.52 -1.38 -4.26
N ALA A 140 87.73 -2.44 -4.45
CA ALA A 140 88.24 -3.81 -4.60
C ALA A 140 89.13 -3.99 -5.85
N ALA A 141 88.92 -3.18 -6.89
CA ALA A 141 89.77 -3.15 -8.08
C ALA A 141 91.06 -2.35 -7.89
N ARG A 142 91.22 -1.58 -6.79
CA ARG A 142 92.47 -0.86 -6.54
C ARG A 142 93.60 -1.85 -6.29
N PRO A 143 94.79 -1.62 -6.88
CA PRO A 143 95.94 -2.46 -6.63
C PRO A 143 96.28 -2.44 -5.14
N MET A 144 96.44 -3.63 -4.54
CA MET A 144 96.80 -3.76 -3.13
C MET A 144 98.05 -2.94 -2.83
N PRO A 145 98.06 -2.09 -1.79
CA PRO A 145 99.27 -1.38 -1.41
C PRO A 145 100.34 -2.41 -1.04
N THR A 146 101.50 -2.32 -1.70
CA THR A 146 102.67 -3.15 -1.41
C THR A 146 103.21 -2.78 -0.03
N LEU A 147 102.82 -3.54 0.99
CA LEU A 147 103.38 -3.43 2.33
C LEU A 147 104.81 -3.98 2.32
N PRO A 148 105.82 -3.21 2.75
CA PRO A 148 107.20 -3.68 2.78
C PRO A 148 107.34 -4.82 3.81
N GLY A 149 107.69 -6.02 3.34
CA GLY A 149 108.07 -7.15 4.19
C GLY A 149 107.13 -8.38 4.15
N LEU A 150 106.01 -8.33 3.45
CA LEU A 150 105.10 -9.48 3.29
C LEU A 150 105.09 -9.95 1.83
N THR A 151 105.41 -11.22 1.59
CA THR A 151 105.33 -11.82 0.26
C THR A 151 103.85 -12.06 -0.10
N SER A 152 103.47 -11.85 -1.38
CA SER A 152 102.06 -11.92 -1.83
C SER A 152 101.33 -13.21 -1.47
N ASP A 153 102.06 -14.32 -1.24
CA ASP A 153 101.50 -15.61 -0.84
C ASP A 153 100.96 -15.64 0.60
N GLU A 154 101.50 -14.81 1.51
CA GLU A 154 101.06 -14.78 2.91
C GLU A 154 99.78 -13.96 3.10
N LEU A 155 99.61 -12.87 2.33
CA LEU A 155 98.40 -12.04 2.36
C LEU A 155 97.19 -12.73 1.71
N GLY A 156 97.40 -13.51 0.64
CA GLY A 156 96.32 -14.28 0.00
C GLY A 156 95.69 -15.35 0.91
N ARG A 157 96.39 -15.80 1.94
CA ARG A 157 95.91 -16.83 2.88
C ARG A 157 95.15 -16.25 4.07
N ALA A 158 95.37 -14.98 4.43
CA ALA A 158 94.67 -14.31 5.53
C ALA A 158 93.29 -13.76 5.12
N VAL A 159 93.09 -13.43 3.84
CA VAL A 159 91.85 -12.86 3.29
C VAL A 159 91.09 -13.89 2.46
N ALA A 160 90.97 -15.12 2.98
CA ALA A 160 90.00 -16.05 2.43
C ALA A 160 88.60 -15.54 2.83
N PRO A 161 87.67 -15.31 1.88
CA PRO A 161 86.32 -14.93 2.23
C PRO A 161 85.73 -16.04 3.11
N ARG A 162 85.46 -15.72 4.38
CA ARG A 162 84.65 -16.60 5.22
C ARG A 162 83.30 -16.74 4.52
N ARG A 163 83.13 -17.87 3.85
CA ARG A 163 81.83 -18.32 3.36
C ARG A 163 80.89 -18.20 4.55
N PRO A 164 79.81 -17.41 4.48
CA PRO A 164 78.85 -17.39 5.56
C PRO A 164 78.41 -18.83 5.78
N ASP A 165 78.49 -19.29 7.04
CA ASP A 165 78.02 -20.61 7.41
C ASP A 165 76.61 -20.79 6.85
N PRO A 166 76.29 -21.93 6.20
CA PRO A 166 74.91 -22.22 5.88
C PRO A 166 74.14 -22.18 7.20
N ALA A 167 73.25 -21.20 7.33
CA ALA A 167 72.35 -21.11 8.47
C ALA A 167 71.69 -22.49 8.66
N PRO A 168 71.65 -23.03 9.89
CA PRO A 168 71.13 -24.37 10.14
C PRO A 168 69.70 -24.46 9.60
N ALA A 169 69.48 -25.42 8.70
CA ALA A 169 68.21 -25.70 8.04
C ALA A 169 67.12 -26.27 8.98
N ASP A 170 67.31 -26.20 10.30
CA ASP A 170 66.44 -26.81 11.31
C ASP A 170 65.93 -25.75 12.29
N ALA A 171 65.18 -24.78 11.78
CA ALA A 171 64.08 -24.22 12.54
C ALA A 171 62.79 -24.74 11.88
N PRO A 172 62.01 -25.62 12.54
CA PRO A 172 60.69 -25.96 12.05
C PRO A 172 59.93 -24.63 11.84
N PRO A 173 59.17 -24.48 10.74
CA PRO A 173 58.43 -23.26 10.49
C PRO A 173 57.64 -22.93 11.76
N ALA A 174 57.94 -21.78 12.35
CA ALA A 174 57.13 -21.22 13.43
C ALA A 174 55.70 -21.29 12.92
N ALA A 175 54.90 -22.10 13.63
CA ALA A 175 53.53 -22.37 13.28
C ALA A 175 52.89 -21.03 12.88
N ALA A 176 52.50 -20.93 11.60
CA ALA A 176 51.66 -19.85 11.15
C ALA A 176 50.57 -19.68 12.22
N PRO A 177 50.27 -18.44 12.67
CA PRO A 177 49.18 -18.24 13.60
C PRO A 177 47.98 -18.96 13.02
N SER A 178 47.60 -20.05 13.68
CA SER A 178 46.38 -20.78 13.40
C SER A 178 45.31 -19.70 13.32
N PRO A 179 44.62 -19.52 12.19
CA PRO A 179 43.55 -18.55 12.13
C PRO A 179 42.64 -18.88 13.29
N ALA A 180 42.62 -17.96 14.27
CA ALA A 180 41.83 -18.08 15.48
C ALA A 180 40.49 -18.61 15.04
N ALA A 181 40.14 -19.77 15.60
CA ALA A 181 38.94 -20.53 15.34
C ALA A 181 37.89 -19.62 14.73
N ALA A 182 37.65 -19.80 13.43
CA ALA A 182 36.42 -19.34 12.83
C ALA A 182 35.35 -19.75 13.82
N ALA A 183 34.78 -18.74 14.49
CA ALA A 183 33.68 -18.93 15.40
C ALA A 183 32.72 -19.90 14.71
N PRO A 184 32.22 -20.92 15.41
CA PRO A 184 31.34 -21.92 14.82
C PRO A 184 30.37 -21.15 13.94
N ALA A 185 30.41 -21.46 12.64
CA ALA A 185 29.48 -20.89 11.69
C ALA A 185 28.12 -20.99 12.40
N PRO A 186 27.42 -19.87 12.65
CA PRO A 186 26.10 -19.96 13.22
C PRO A 186 25.39 -20.97 12.33
N SER A 187 24.89 -22.04 12.95
CA SER A 187 23.98 -22.98 12.30
C SER A 187 23.10 -22.15 11.39
N PRO A 188 22.90 -22.53 10.11
CA PRO A 188 22.04 -21.75 9.23
C PRO A 188 20.73 -21.56 9.97
N THR A 189 20.62 -20.39 10.58
CA THR A 189 19.37 -19.82 11.00
C THR A 189 18.76 -19.67 9.64
N GLU A 190 17.94 -20.67 9.28
CA GLU A 190 16.79 -20.53 8.43
C GLU A 190 16.62 -19.05 8.14
N PRO A 191 16.98 -18.58 6.93
CA PRO A 191 17.21 -17.18 6.68
C PRO A 191 16.02 -16.45 7.26
N ALA A 192 16.25 -15.76 8.38
CA ALA A 192 15.26 -14.91 9.01
C ALA A 192 14.83 -14.03 7.86
N ALA A 193 13.59 -14.30 7.41
CA ALA A 193 13.12 -14.02 6.07
C ALA A 193 13.77 -12.73 5.60
N ALA A 194 14.68 -12.82 4.61
CA ALA A 194 15.27 -11.65 3.97
C ALA A 194 14.14 -10.64 3.89
N PRO A 195 14.21 -9.44 4.54
CA PRO A 195 13.04 -8.61 4.79
C PRO A 195 12.39 -8.47 3.44
N ALA A 196 11.27 -9.20 3.26
CA ALA A 196 10.85 -9.65 1.95
C ALA A 196 10.96 -8.43 1.08
N ARG A 197 11.91 -8.41 0.13
CA ARG A 197 12.04 -7.29 -0.83
C ARG A 197 10.60 -7.05 -1.18
N PRO A 198 9.97 -5.92 -0.76
CA PRO A 198 8.53 -5.82 -0.80
C PRO A 198 8.26 -6.08 -2.24
N ALA A 199 7.68 -7.26 -2.51
CA ALA A 199 7.42 -7.67 -3.86
C ALA A 199 6.70 -6.44 -4.38
N LEU A 200 7.24 -5.85 -5.46
CA LEU A 200 6.51 -4.84 -6.20
C LEU A 200 5.30 -5.61 -6.72
N ARG A 201 4.34 -5.84 -5.80
CA ARG A 201 3.04 -6.36 -6.06
C ARG A 201 2.56 -5.35 -7.07
N PRO A 202 2.22 -5.79 -8.30
CA PRO A 202 1.59 -4.88 -9.22
C PRO A 202 0.50 -4.17 -8.43
N VAL A 203 0.54 -2.83 -8.44
CA VAL A 203 -0.51 -1.99 -7.84
C VAL A 203 -1.74 -2.14 -8.73
N THR A 204 -2.26 -3.35 -8.80
CA THR A 204 -3.64 -3.68 -9.14
C THR A 204 -4.41 -3.91 -7.85
N ALA A 205 -3.93 -3.35 -6.73
CA ALA A 205 -4.78 -3.10 -5.59
C ALA A 205 -5.78 -2.03 -6.03
N THR A 206 -6.85 -2.48 -6.71
CA THR A 206 -8.16 -1.89 -6.53
C THR A 206 -8.24 -1.58 -5.04
N PRO A 207 -8.36 -0.30 -4.64
CA PRO A 207 -8.40 0.05 -3.22
C PRO A 207 -9.40 -0.88 -2.59
N ALA A 208 -8.93 -1.72 -1.66
CA ALA A 208 -9.78 -2.68 -0.98
C ALA A 208 -10.97 -1.87 -0.48
N ALA A 209 -12.16 -2.19 -0.98
CA ALA A 209 -13.38 -1.52 -0.57
C ALA A 209 -13.33 -1.45 0.96
N PRO A 210 -13.48 -0.25 1.57
CA PRO A 210 -13.35 -0.09 3.00
C PRO A 210 -14.17 -1.19 3.68
N PRO A 211 -13.63 -1.88 4.69
CA PRO A 211 -14.35 -2.96 5.35
C PRO A 211 -15.74 -2.41 5.69
N ALA A 212 -16.79 -3.10 5.23
CA ALA A 212 -18.15 -2.64 5.42
C ALA A 212 -18.31 -2.29 6.89
N ARG A 213 -18.46 -0.99 7.20
CA ARG A 213 -18.64 -0.54 8.57
C ARG A 213 -19.82 -1.36 9.11
N PRO A 214 -19.70 -2.01 10.29
CA PRO A 214 -20.80 -2.75 10.86
C PRO A 214 -22.01 -1.82 10.88
N LEU A 215 -23.11 -2.27 10.27
CA LEU A 215 -24.35 -1.50 10.24
C LEU A 215 -24.69 -1.14 11.69
N SER A 216 -25.14 0.11 11.92
CA SER A 216 -25.59 0.48 13.24
C SER A 216 -26.70 -0.48 13.70
N PRO A 217 -26.83 -0.76 15.02
CA PRO A 217 -27.87 -1.65 15.53
C PRO A 217 -29.28 -1.21 15.10
N GLU A 218 -29.47 0.08 14.86
CA GLU A 218 -30.71 0.65 14.33
C GLU A 218 -30.95 0.29 12.85
N ALA A 219 -29.92 0.35 12.00
CA ALA A 219 -30.01 -0.12 10.61
C ALA A 219 -30.25 -1.63 10.53
N GLU A 220 -29.71 -2.40 11.48
CA GLU A 220 -29.96 -3.84 11.58
C GLU A 220 -31.41 -4.15 12.02
N ALA A 221 -31.96 -3.36 12.95
CA ALA A 221 -33.37 -3.44 13.36
C ALA A 221 -34.34 -3.07 12.22
N VAL A 222 -34.01 -2.04 11.42
CA VAL A 222 -34.80 -1.66 10.22
C VAL A 222 -34.75 -2.78 9.18
N ARG A 223 -33.58 -3.38 8.93
CA ARG A 223 -33.46 -4.56 8.04
C ARG A 223 -34.27 -5.75 8.53
N ALA A 224 -34.30 -6.00 9.84
CA ALA A 224 -35.10 -7.05 10.43
C ALA A 224 -36.60 -6.80 10.21
N ARG A 225 -37.08 -5.58 10.46
CA ARG A 225 -38.48 -5.19 10.21
C ARG A 225 -38.88 -5.32 8.74
N ILE A 226 -38.02 -4.92 7.80
CA ILE A 226 -38.29 -5.07 6.36
C ILE A 226 -38.41 -6.55 5.99
N ARG A 227 -37.55 -7.40 6.55
CA ARG A 227 -37.59 -8.85 6.31
C ARG A 227 -38.86 -9.48 6.87
N ASP A 228 -39.26 -9.09 8.08
CA ASP A 228 -40.49 -9.59 8.70
C ASP A 228 -41.74 -9.07 7.97
N ALA A 229 -41.74 -7.82 7.54
CA ALA A 229 -42.81 -7.25 6.70
C ALA A 229 -42.92 -7.97 5.35
N ALA A 230 -41.78 -8.27 4.70
CA ALA A 230 -41.76 -9.04 3.46
C ALA A 230 -42.29 -10.47 3.64
N ARG A 231 -42.13 -11.05 4.84
CA ARG A 231 -42.66 -12.38 5.18
C ARG A 231 -44.14 -12.37 5.56
N ALA A 232 -44.64 -11.24 6.06
CA ALA A 232 -46.04 -11.04 6.43
C ALA A 232 -46.93 -10.65 5.24
N LEU A 233 -46.35 -10.24 4.12
CA LEU A 233 -47.10 -10.07 2.88
C LEU A 233 -47.57 -11.46 2.39
N PRO A 234 -48.88 -11.68 2.23
CA PRO A 234 -49.37 -12.93 1.67
C PRO A 234 -48.77 -13.12 0.28
N GLU A 235 -48.36 -14.35 -0.06
CA GLU A 235 -47.85 -14.72 -1.39
C GLU A 235 -48.97 -14.66 -2.46
N THR A 236 -49.71 -13.57 -2.54
CA THR A 236 -50.54 -13.23 -3.69
C THR A 236 -49.66 -12.47 -4.69
N SER A 237 -48.52 -13.06 -5.05
CA SER A 237 -47.87 -12.65 -6.29
C SER A 237 -48.66 -13.31 -7.41
N PRO A 238 -49.40 -12.56 -8.25
CA PRO A 238 -49.89 -13.11 -9.50
C PRO A 238 -48.65 -13.57 -10.25
N THR A 239 -48.53 -14.87 -10.50
CA THR A 239 -47.55 -15.43 -11.42
C THR A 239 -47.61 -14.58 -12.68
N PRO A 240 -46.56 -13.83 -13.04
CA PRO A 240 -46.58 -13.07 -14.27
C PRO A 240 -46.69 -14.10 -15.39
N ASP A 241 -47.84 -14.12 -16.04
CA ASP A 241 -48.10 -14.93 -17.21
C ASP A 241 -46.97 -14.65 -18.21
N ARG A 242 -46.15 -15.67 -18.45
CA ARG A 242 -44.91 -15.59 -19.23
C ARG A 242 -45.18 -15.38 -20.73
N ALA A 243 -46.43 -15.11 -21.10
CA ALA A 243 -46.93 -14.98 -22.45
C ALA A 243 -47.06 -13.51 -22.89
N ALA A 244 -45.97 -12.74 -22.85
CA ALA A 244 -45.71 -11.60 -23.75
C ALA A 244 -44.45 -10.86 -23.26
N ALA A 245 -43.27 -11.37 -23.63
CA ALA A 245 -42.09 -10.52 -23.61
C ALA A 245 -42.29 -9.44 -24.68
N PRO A 246 -42.45 -8.15 -24.35
CA PRO A 246 -42.45 -7.11 -25.36
C PRO A 246 -41.07 -7.15 -26.02
N GLU A 247 -41.07 -7.29 -27.36
CA GLU A 247 -39.88 -7.17 -28.18
C GLU A 247 -39.08 -5.95 -27.72
N ARG A 248 -37.94 -6.20 -27.08
CA ARG A 248 -37.01 -5.14 -26.70
C ARG A 248 -36.52 -4.52 -27.99
N LYS A 249 -37.17 -3.42 -28.40
CA LYS A 249 -36.65 -2.54 -29.46
C LYS A 249 -35.18 -2.25 -29.12
N PRO A 250 -34.25 -2.42 -30.07
CA PRO A 250 -32.84 -2.14 -29.84
C PRO A 250 -32.72 -0.70 -29.33
N ARG A 251 -32.08 -0.54 -28.17
CA ARG A 251 -31.76 0.79 -27.63
C ARG A 251 -31.04 1.58 -28.73
N PRO A 252 -31.45 2.81 -29.05
CA PRO A 252 -30.72 3.64 -29.98
C PRO A 252 -29.30 3.81 -29.46
N ALA A 253 -28.32 3.60 -30.35
CA ALA A 253 -26.91 3.77 -30.04
C ALA A 253 -26.70 5.15 -29.43
N ILE A 254 -26.20 5.19 -28.19
CA ILE A 254 -25.79 6.45 -27.56
C ILE A 254 -24.66 7.00 -28.45
N PRO A 255 -24.81 8.20 -29.03
CA PRO A 255 -23.76 8.78 -29.85
C PRO A 255 -22.53 8.98 -28.97
N VAL A 256 -21.47 8.25 -29.28
CA VAL A 256 -20.16 8.41 -28.65
C VAL A 256 -19.72 9.84 -28.95
N ARG A 257 -19.65 10.65 -27.89
CA ARG A 257 -19.22 12.05 -27.98
C ARG A 257 -17.77 12.05 -28.52
N PRO A 258 -17.48 12.74 -29.64
CA PRO A 258 -16.12 12.79 -30.16
C PRO A 258 -15.17 13.39 -29.12
N PRO A 259 -13.91 12.92 -29.06
CA PRO A 259 -12.92 13.47 -28.15
C PRO A 259 -12.73 14.97 -28.43
N LEU A 260 -12.69 15.76 -27.36
CA LEU A 260 -12.39 17.19 -27.43
C LEU A 260 -11.03 17.39 -28.12
N PRO A 261 -10.90 18.41 -28.99
CA PRO A 261 -9.61 18.74 -29.58
C PRO A 261 -8.61 19.03 -28.45
N LYS A 262 -7.42 18.43 -28.58
CA LYS A 262 -6.31 18.79 -27.70
C LYS A 262 -5.89 20.19 -28.10
N ASP A 263 -6.07 21.14 -27.19
CA ASP A 263 -5.46 22.45 -27.32
C ASP A 263 -3.94 22.24 -27.21
N ASP A 264 -3.26 22.31 -28.36
CA ASP A 264 -1.81 22.40 -28.42
C ASP A 264 -1.41 23.79 -27.91
N ALA A 265 -0.75 23.83 -26.75
CA ALA A 265 -0.10 24.99 -26.16
C ALA A 265 1.41 24.76 -26.08
#